data_AF-A0A8J3YFZ7-F1
#
_entry.id   AF-A0A8J3YFZ7-F1
#
_cell.length_a   1.000
_cell.length_b   1.000
_cell.length_c   1.000
_cell.angle_alpha   90.00
_cell.angle_beta   90.00
_cell.angle_gamma   90.00
#
_symmetry.space_group_name_H-M   'P 1'
#
loop_
_entity.id
_entity.type
_entity.pdbx_description
1 polymer ?
#
loop_
_entity_poly.entity_id
_entity_poly.type
_entity_poly.pdbx_seq_one_letter_code
_entity_poly.pdbx_strand_id
1 'polypeptide(L)' 'MRQFLEADLVDHLHVVLVPIVLGRGVRLWDGLESLESRFAVESVTSPSGVTHLTFTRR' A
#
# COMPACT_ATOMS: atom_id res chain seq x y z
N MET A 1 -6.67 7.11 8.07
CA MET A 1 -6.05 5.86 7.58
C MET A 1 -4.61 5.73 8.06
N ARG A 2 -3.68 6.63 7.71
CA ARG A 2 -2.28 6.59 8.19
C ARG A 2 -2.16 6.38 9.70
N GLN A 3 -2.92 7.11 10.51
CA GLN A 3 -2.97 6.91 11.97
C GLN A 3 -3.22 5.47 12.43
N PHE A 4 -3.99 4.67 11.67
CA PHE A 4 -4.25 3.26 11.99
C PHE A 4 -3.09 2.36 11.55
N LEU A 5 -2.42 2.71 10.44
CA LEU A 5 -1.19 2.04 10.02
C LEU A 5 -0.04 2.37 10.99
N GLU A 6 0.07 3.61 11.46
CA GLU A 6 1.05 4.01 12.49
C GLU A 6 0.78 3.31 13.83
N ALA A 7 -0.48 3.26 14.26
CA ALA A 7 -0.88 2.58 15.50
C ALA A 7 -0.94 1.04 15.40
N ASP A 8 -0.56 0.45 14.27
CA ASP A 8 -0.54 -0.99 14.04
C ASP A 8 -1.90 -1.69 14.25
N LEU A 9 -2.96 -1.04 13.75
CA LEU A 9 -4.37 -1.46 13.86
C LEU A 9 -4.96 -2.00 12.55
N VAL A 10 -4.12 -2.23 11.53
CA VAL A 10 -4.55 -2.73 10.23
C VAL A 10 -3.95 -4.11 10.02
N ASP A 11 -4.80 -5.11 9.83
CA ASP A 11 -4.34 -6.48 9.58
C ASP A 11 -4.18 -6.77 8.08
N HIS A 12 -5.01 -6.14 7.24
CA HIS A 12 -5.02 -6.32 5.79
C HIS A 12 -5.16 -4.97 5.09
N LEU A 13 -4.28 -4.71 4.11
CA LEU A 13 -4.33 -3.53 3.26
C LEU A 13 -4.22 -3.95 1.79
N HIS A 14 -5.18 -3.53 0.97
CA HIS A 14 -5.19 -3.75 -0.48
C HIS A 14 -5.11 -2.42 -1.21
N VAL A 15 -4.09 -2.25 -2.06
CA VAL A 15 -3.84 -1.02 -2.81
C VAL A 15 -3.71 -1.34 -4.29
N VAL A 16 -4.43 -0.59 -5.12
CA VAL A 16 -4.34 -0.70 -6.58
C VAL A 16 -3.41 0.39 -7.10
N LEU A 17 -2.26 -0.01 -7.63
CA LEU A 17 -1.31 0.84 -8.30
C LEU A 17 -1.69 0.99 -9.78
N VAL A 18 -2.08 2.21 -10.16
CA VAL A 18 -2.39 2.58 -11.54
C VAL A 18 -1.14 3.14 -12.20
N PRO A 19 -0.80 2.76 -13.45
CA PRO A 19 0.45 3.14 -14.12
C PRO A 19 0.39 4.58 -14.67
N ILE A 20 0.23 5.55 -13.78
CA ILE A 20 0.22 6.98 -14.10
C ILE A 20 1.13 7.75 -13.13
N VAL A 21 1.68 8.86 -13.61
CA VAL A 21 2.43 9.80 -12.77
C VAL A 21 1.53 10.99 -12.44
N LEU A 22 1.22 11.14 -11.15
CA LEU A 22 0.50 12.32 -10.65
C LEU A 22 1.54 13.39 -10.28
N GLY A 23 1.52 14.54 -10.96
CA GLY A 23 2.44 15.65 -10.67
C GLY A 23 2.16 16.39 -9.36
N ARG A 24 1.00 16.16 -8.72
CA ARG A 24 0.60 16.72 -7.42
C ARG A 24 -0.50 15.87 -6.78
N GLY A 25 -0.67 15.98 -5.46
CA GLY A 25 -1.74 15.31 -4.73
C GLY A 25 -1.35 15.00 -3.29
N VAL A 26 -2.16 14.15 -2.64
CA VAL A 26 -1.87 13.64 -1.30
C VAL A 26 -1.14 12.31 -1.44
N ARG A 27 -0.01 12.18 -0.74
CA ARG A 27 0.77 10.94 -0.72
C ARG A 27 0.23 10.00 0.36
N LEU A 28 0.03 8.74 -0.04
CA LEU A 28 -0.44 7.70 0.86
C LEU A 28 0.66 7.27 1.85
N TRP A 29 1.90 7.20 1.37
CA TRP A 29 3.04 6.57 2.05
C TRP A 29 3.87 7.51 2.95
N ASP A 30 3.53 8.79 3.00
CA ASP A 30 4.26 9.75 3.84
C ASP A 30 4.18 9.34 5.31
N GLY A 31 5.34 9.21 5.97
CA GLY A 31 5.44 8.81 7.39
C GLY A 31 5.16 7.33 7.66
N LEU A 32 5.12 6.48 6.63
CA LEU A 32 4.90 5.03 6.74
C LEU A 32 6.14 4.23 6.33
N GLU A 33 7.32 4.73 6.65
CA GLU A 33 8.58 4.05 6.38
C GLU A 33 8.61 2.67 7.06
N SER A 34 9.28 1.70 6.42
CA SER A 34 9.48 0.35 6.94
C SER A 34 8.20 -0.52 7.06
N LEU A 35 7.13 -0.22 6.32
CA LEU A 35 5.92 -1.08 6.26
C LEU A 35 6.25 -2.55 5.90
N GLU A 36 7.28 -2.77 5.09
CA GLU A 36 7.78 -4.08 4.68
C GLU A 36 8.32 -4.93 5.83
N SER A 37 8.64 -4.32 6.99
CA SER A 37 9.04 -5.03 8.21
C SER A 37 7.84 -5.59 8.99
N ARG A 38 6.66 -4.98 8.83
CA ARG A 38 5.43 -5.30 9.57
C ARG A 38 4.44 -6.14 8.77
N PHE A 39 4.51 -6.08 7.44
CA PHE A 39 3.61 -6.79 6.53
C PHE A 39 4.37 -7.73 5.59
N ALA A 40 3.78 -8.89 5.32
CA ALA A 40 4.06 -9.66 4.11
C ALA A 40 3.33 -8.99 2.93
N VAL A 41 4.02 -8.82 1.81
CA VAL A 41 3.50 -8.08 0.65
C VAL A 41 3.46 -8.98 -0.58
N GLU A 42 2.30 -9.06 -1.22
CA GLU A 42 2.09 -9.73 -2.49
C GLU A 42 1.71 -8.73 -3.57
N SER A 43 2.11 -9.02 -4.81
CA SER A 43 1.85 -8.16 -5.96
C SER A 43 1.33 -8.99 -7.13
N VAL A 44 0.18 -8.58 -7.69
CA VAL A 44 -0.44 -9.22 -8.85
C VAL A 44 -0.81 -8.16 -9.87
N THR A 45 -0.23 -8.26 -11.06
CA THR A 45 -0.61 -7.41 -12.20
C THR A 45 -1.79 -8.01 -12.93
N SER A 46 -2.83 -7.21 -13.12
CA SER A 46 -4.03 -7.63 -13.85
C SER A 46 -3.88 -7.36 -15.36
N PRO A 47 -4.68 -8.03 -16.22
CA PRO A 47 -4.69 -7.76 -17.66
C PRO A 47 -5.07 -6.32 -18.03
N SER A 48 -5.74 -5.58 -17.14
CA SER A 48 -6.07 -4.16 -17.36
C SER A 48 -4.86 -3.23 -17.13
N GLY A 49 -3.70 -3.76 -16.74
CA GLY A 49 -2.46 -3.01 -16.58
C GLY A 49 -2.27 -2.36 -15.21
N VAL A 50 -3.19 -2.57 -14.26
CA VAL A 50 -3.00 -2.15 -12.86
C VAL A 50 -2.37 -3.26 -12.03
N THR A 51 -1.59 -2.88 -11.03
CA THR A 51 -0.97 -3.81 -10.08
C THR A 51 -1.70 -3.75 -8.75
N HIS A 52 -2.17 -4.89 -8.28
CA HIS A 52 -2.76 -5.06 -6.96
C HIS A 52 -1.65 -5.41 -5.96
N LEU A 53 -1.49 -4.58 -4.93
CA LEU A 53 -0.63 -4.84 -3.78
C LEU A 53 -1.49 -5.28 -2.61
N THR A 54 -1.21 -6.46 -2.06
CA THR A 54 -1.88 -6.99 -0.87
C THR A 54 -0.86 -7.08 0.26
N PHE A 55 -1.14 -6.41 1.38
CA PHE A 55 -0.33 -6.42 2.58
C PHE A 55 -1.09 -7.20 3.65
N THR A 56 -0.43 -8.21 4.23
CA THR A 56 -0.96 -9.02 5.34
C THR A 56 -0.02 -8.89 6.52
N ARG A 57 -0.56 -8.53 7.69
CA ARG A 57 0.25 -8.35 8.91
C ARG A 57 0.97 -9.65 9.27
N ARG A 58 2.24 -9.56 9.67
CA ARG A 58 3.03 -10.70 10.14
C ARG A 58 2.66 -11.14 11.55
#